data_AF-A0A975Q909-F1
#
_entry.id   AF-A0A975Q909-F1
#
_cell.length_a   1.000
_cell.length_b   1.000
_cell.length_c   1.000
_cell.angle_alpha   90.00
_cell.angle_beta   90.00
_cell.angle_gamma   90.00
#
_symmetry.space_group_name_H-M   'P 1'
#
loop_
_entity.id
_entity.type
_entity.pdbx_description
1 polymer ?
#
loop_
_entity_poly.entity_id
_entity_poly.type
_entity_poly.pdbx_seq_one_letter_code
_entity_poly.pdbx_strand_id
1 'polypeptide(L)'
;MDNNILFEVETVTHKHDLISFTWKDVGGIYQVYRDEELLYEGTVAEFCDGNFKHAKMYNYSIERLIDDVVVDVIALQTSAFAEQRNPENPLQFLVMTTIVAKSQIALSWEEIKDVDTYEIYRNGIYMQTVKGNRYIDRDFSLDEPYTYRIHSKRPLEKSEERMSRSKSILSNVFERFNQASASSEPAMERYTVSKLIAKPRLLLVPVLKRNHRKNVDYWKFRYATFLTEEFVVNPNLLSKNHVFKGDGRDFQPESEKYRTCVNVNLDYPNHRSMTFTKDIGRTIAYDRSGRVREDGVASSDGIVLEKSEHQPGEVGFLLTHAVGNPLVTAPTVDYEVRAVFRRDGTFDMTGFHDQAPHHEIYIARGEGSEWRTIHLSRSKGLAWMSGVIAWQYWRFSNFE
;
A
#
# COMPACT_ATOMS: atom_id res chain seq x y z
N MET A 1 -11.10 6.86 -44.00
CA MET A 1 -10.98 7.06 -42.55
C MET A 1 -10.72 5.68 -41.97
N ASP A 2 -9.46 5.31 -41.83
CA ASP A 2 -9.12 4.02 -41.23
C ASP A 2 -9.44 4.12 -39.74
N ASN A 3 -10.54 3.48 -39.34
CA ASN A 3 -10.81 3.22 -37.93
C ASN A 3 -9.74 2.22 -37.49
N ASN A 4 -8.61 2.72 -37.01
CA ASN A 4 -7.53 1.88 -36.51
C ASN A 4 -8.04 1.17 -35.25
N ILE A 5 -8.43 -0.10 -35.40
CA ILE A 5 -9.02 -0.90 -34.32
C ILE A 5 -7.89 -1.21 -33.32
N LEU A 6 -7.93 -0.59 -32.14
CA LEU A 6 -6.91 -0.77 -31.10
C LEU A 6 -7.03 -2.16 -30.45
N PHE A 7 -5.92 -2.89 -30.34
CA PHE A 7 -5.85 -4.14 -29.60
C PHE A 7 -5.84 -3.87 -28.08
N GLU A 8 -7.02 -3.98 -27.46
CA GLU A 8 -7.27 -3.59 -26.08
C GLU A 8 -8.17 -4.62 -25.38
N VAL A 9 -7.96 -4.83 -24.08
CA VAL A 9 -8.90 -5.58 -23.23
C VAL A 9 -10.18 -4.77 -23.08
N GLU A 10 -11.32 -5.42 -23.31
CA GLU A 10 -12.65 -4.83 -23.20
C GLU A 10 -13.23 -5.06 -21.80
N THR A 11 -13.13 -6.30 -21.30
CA THR A 11 -13.66 -6.67 -20.01
C THR A 11 -12.69 -7.57 -19.25
N VAL A 12 -12.67 -7.39 -17.92
CA VAL A 12 -12.11 -8.35 -16.97
C VAL A 12 -13.20 -8.56 -15.93
N THR A 13 -13.63 -9.80 -15.77
CA THR A 13 -14.67 -10.17 -14.82
C THR A 13 -14.08 -11.15 -13.81
N HIS A 14 -14.33 -10.87 -12.55
CA HIS A 14 -13.99 -11.75 -11.44
C HIS A 14 -15.27 -12.42 -10.94
N LYS A 15 -15.19 -13.72 -10.73
CA LYS A 15 -16.15 -14.53 -9.97
C LYS A 15 -15.36 -15.34 -8.93
N HIS A 16 -16.05 -15.99 -8.00
CA HIS A 16 -15.42 -16.73 -6.90
C HIS A 16 -14.32 -17.70 -7.38
N ASP A 17 -14.58 -18.44 -8.46
CA ASP A 17 -13.67 -19.45 -9.02
C ASP A 17 -13.36 -19.22 -10.50
N LEU A 18 -13.48 -17.97 -10.98
CA LEU A 18 -13.22 -17.64 -12.38
C LEU A 18 -12.69 -16.22 -12.53
N ILE A 19 -11.61 -16.06 -13.27
CA ILE A 19 -11.20 -14.79 -13.86
C ILE A 19 -11.40 -14.94 -15.36
N SER A 20 -12.23 -14.09 -15.96
CA SER A 20 -12.45 -14.09 -17.41
C SER A 20 -12.12 -12.75 -18.01
N PHE A 21 -11.52 -12.75 -19.19
CA PHE A 21 -11.23 -11.53 -19.91
C PHE A 21 -11.60 -11.64 -21.38
N THR A 22 -12.10 -10.54 -21.93
CA THR A 22 -12.36 -10.37 -23.36
C THR A 22 -11.51 -9.22 -23.88
N TRP A 23 -11.09 -9.31 -25.13
CA TRP A 23 -10.36 -8.25 -25.79
C TRP A 23 -10.93 -7.99 -27.18
N LYS A 24 -10.58 -6.84 -27.74
CA LYS A 24 -11.08 -6.44 -29.04
C LYS A 24 -10.51 -7.36 -30.11
N ASP A 25 -11.40 -8.08 -30.79
CA ASP A 25 -11.03 -8.92 -31.93
C ASP A 25 -10.59 -8.03 -33.10
N VAL A 26 -9.36 -8.26 -33.53
CA VAL A 26 -8.67 -7.57 -34.63
C VAL A 26 -8.16 -8.59 -35.66
N GLY A 27 -8.51 -9.87 -35.50
CA GLY A 27 -8.04 -10.98 -36.34
C GLY A 27 -6.60 -11.42 -36.03
N GLY A 28 -6.28 -12.69 -36.34
CA GLY A 28 -5.00 -13.34 -36.06
C GLY A 28 -5.17 -14.52 -35.11
N ILE A 29 -4.05 -15.05 -34.62
CA ILE A 29 -4.02 -16.05 -33.54
C ILE A 29 -3.68 -15.33 -32.24
N TYR A 30 -4.40 -15.65 -31.17
CA TYR A 30 -4.15 -15.15 -29.83
C TYR A 30 -3.50 -16.22 -28.98
N GLN A 31 -2.51 -15.84 -28.18
CA GLN A 31 -1.93 -16.66 -27.13
C GLN A 31 -2.09 -15.97 -25.78
N VAL A 32 -2.55 -16.71 -24.76
CA VAL A 32 -2.66 -16.20 -23.39
C VAL A 32 -1.72 -16.97 -22.49
N TYR A 33 -0.87 -16.24 -21.80
CA TYR A 33 0.08 -16.76 -20.82
C TYR A 33 -0.33 -16.29 -19.43
N ARG A 34 -0.06 -17.12 -18.41
CA ARG A 34 -0.10 -16.74 -17.00
C ARG A 34 1.20 -17.13 -16.33
N ASP A 35 1.86 -16.19 -15.66
CA ASP A 35 3.15 -16.41 -15.00
C ASP A 35 4.14 -17.15 -15.94
N GLU A 36 4.18 -16.74 -17.21
CA GLU A 36 4.99 -17.31 -18.31
C GLU A 36 4.55 -18.67 -18.87
N GLU A 37 3.52 -19.31 -18.30
CA GLU A 37 2.95 -20.57 -18.79
C GLU A 37 1.85 -20.30 -19.83
N LEU A 38 1.91 -20.94 -21.01
CA LEU A 38 0.88 -20.84 -22.05
C LEU A 38 -0.38 -21.58 -21.61
N LEU A 39 -1.52 -20.87 -21.55
CA LEU A 39 -2.81 -21.44 -21.14
C LEU A 39 -3.82 -21.54 -22.30
N TYR A 40 -3.66 -20.75 -23.35
CA TYR A 40 -4.58 -20.73 -24.49
C TYR A 40 -3.88 -20.31 -25.77
N GLU A 41 -4.29 -20.93 -26.88
CA GLU A 41 -3.96 -20.54 -28.24
C GLU A 41 -5.20 -20.72 -29.13
N GLY A 42 -5.58 -19.70 -29.89
CA GLY A 42 -6.74 -19.76 -30.76
C GLY A 42 -7.16 -18.41 -31.36
N THR A 43 -8.22 -18.40 -32.15
CA THR A 43 -8.70 -17.17 -32.83
C THR A 43 -9.79 -16.44 -32.05
N VAL A 44 -10.36 -17.05 -31.00
CA VAL A 44 -11.43 -16.43 -30.21
C VAL A 44 -10.82 -15.43 -29.23
N ALA A 45 -11.39 -14.22 -29.18
CA ALA A 45 -10.90 -13.10 -28.39
C ALA A 45 -11.39 -13.10 -26.92
N GLU A 46 -11.40 -14.28 -26.30
CA GLU A 46 -11.82 -14.48 -24.92
C GLU A 46 -10.99 -15.56 -24.23
N PHE A 47 -10.88 -15.47 -22.90
CA PHE A 47 -10.24 -16.50 -22.09
C PHE A 47 -10.81 -16.52 -20.68
N CYS A 48 -10.80 -17.71 -20.07
CA CYS A 48 -11.26 -17.97 -18.72
C CYS A 48 -10.21 -18.78 -17.95
N ASP A 49 -9.87 -18.33 -16.74
CA ASP A 49 -9.00 -19.02 -15.80
C ASP A 49 -9.77 -19.41 -14.53
N GLY A 50 -9.87 -20.70 -14.26
CA GLY A 50 -10.45 -21.24 -13.02
C GLY A 50 -9.44 -21.94 -12.11
N ASN A 51 -8.14 -21.94 -12.46
CA ASN A 51 -7.10 -22.66 -11.72
C ASN A 51 -6.21 -21.68 -10.94
N PHE A 52 -6.75 -21.04 -9.92
CA PHE A 52 -6.01 -20.06 -9.12
C PHE A 52 -6.14 -20.31 -7.62
N LYS A 53 -5.27 -19.64 -6.86
CA LYS A 53 -5.33 -19.51 -5.41
C LYS A 53 -5.96 -18.17 -5.08
N HIS A 54 -6.96 -18.17 -4.21
CA HIS A 54 -7.61 -16.94 -3.73
C HIS A 54 -6.60 -15.97 -3.11
N ALA A 55 -6.86 -14.68 -3.25
CA ALA A 55 -6.00 -13.58 -2.80
C ALA A 55 -4.56 -13.55 -3.41
N LYS A 56 -4.21 -14.46 -4.33
CA LYS A 56 -2.94 -14.38 -5.07
C LYS A 56 -3.07 -13.42 -6.25
N MET A 57 -2.02 -12.64 -6.49
CA MET A 57 -1.85 -11.81 -7.67
C MET A 57 -1.19 -12.62 -8.79
N TYR A 58 -1.68 -12.48 -10.01
CA TYR A 58 -1.26 -13.18 -11.21
C TYR A 58 -0.90 -12.19 -12.32
N ASN A 59 0.11 -12.55 -13.11
CA ASN A 59 0.50 -11.81 -14.29
C ASN A 59 0.06 -12.59 -15.54
N TYR A 60 -0.68 -11.94 -16.42
CA TYR A 60 -1.10 -12.48 -17.71
C TYR A 60 -0.45 -11.71 -18.85
N SER A 61 -0.27 -12.37 -19.98
CA SER A 61 0.12 -11.74 -21.24
C SER A 61 -0.76 -12.27 -22.36
N ILE A 62 -1.38 -11.35 -23.09
CA ILE A 62 -2.21 -11.66 -24.26
C ILE A 62 -1.43 -11.21 -25.49
N GLU A 63 -1.00 -12.16 -26.30
CA GLU A 63 -0.23 -11.92 -27.51
C GLU A 63 -1.09 -12.16 -28.72
N ARG A 64 -0.88 -11.35 -29.76
CA ARG A 64 -1.52 -11.50 -31.06
C ARG A 64 -0.47 -11.78 -32.12
N LEU A 65 -0.70 -12.82 -32.90
CA LEU A 65 0.17 -13.30 -33.96
C LEU A 65 -0.49 -13.14 -35.33
N ILE A 66 0.32 -12.72 -36.30
CA ILE A 66 0.00 -12.72 -37.74
C ILE A 66 1.18 -13.39 -38.43
N ASP A 67 0.92 -14.41 -39.26
CA ASP A 67 1.96 -15.18 -39.96
C ASP A 67 3.07 -15.66 -39.00
N ASP A 68 2.69 -16.21 -37.84
CA ASP A 68 3.56 -16.67 -36.75
C ASP A 68 4.46 -15.60 -36.11
N VAL A 69 4.21 -14.32 -36.38
CA VAL A 69 4.93 -13.20 -35.78
C VAL A 69 4.05 -12.48 -34.76
N VAL A 70 4.52 -12.36 -33.52
CA VAL A 70 3.87 -11.55 -32.49
C VAL A 70 3.92 -10.07 -32.88
N VAL A 71 2.75 -9.48 -33.15
CA VAL A 71 2.60 -8.08 -33.57
C VAL A 71 2.12 -7.17 -32.43
N ASP A 72 1.33 -7.71 -31.51
CA ASP A 72 0.81 -6.98 -30.36
C ASP A 72 0.90 -7.83 -29.08
N VAL A 73 1.06 -7.14 -27.95
CA VAL A 73 1.13 -7.72 -26.61
C VAL A 73 0.29 -6.83 -25.70
N ILE A 74 -0.46 -7.44 -24.79
CA ILE A 74 -1.10 -6.80 -23.65
C ILE A 74 -0.55 -7.48 -22.40
N ALA A 75 -0.11 -6.70 -21.43
CA ALA A 75 0.24 -7.19 -20.10
C ALA A 75 -0.91 -6.88 -19.14
N LEU A 76 -1.35 -7.86 -18.36
CA LEU A 76 -2.44 -7.71 -17.40
C LEU A 76 -1.98 -8.27 -16.06
N GLN A 77 -2.21 -7.56 -14.98
CA GLN A 77 -1.97 -8.05 -13.63
C GLN A 77 -3.23 -7.89 -12.81
N THR A 78 -3.67 -8.97 -12.16
CA THR A 78 -4.89 -8.97 -11.35
C THR A 78 -4.81 -10.00 -10.24
N SER A 79 -5.63 -9.83 -9.20
CA SER A 79 -5.76 -10.82 -8.12
C SER A 79 -7.11 -11.53 -8.18
N ALA A 80 -7.13 -12.80 -7.79
CA ALA A 80 -8.38 -13.50 -7.53
C ALA A 80 -9.09 -12.88 -6.30
N PHE A 81 -10.42 -13.03 -6.23
CA PHE A 81 -11.14 -12.69 -5.01
C PHE A 81 -10.58 -13.48 -3.82
N ALA A 82 -10.64 -12.88 -2.64
CA ALA A 82 -10.41 -13.62 -1.41
C ALA A 82 -11.71 -14.31 -0.97
N GLU A 83 -11.59 -15.52 -0.42
CA GLU A 83 -12.71 -16.23 0.20
C GLU A 83 -13.26 -15.45 1.40
N GLN A 84 -12.39 -14.72 2.10
CA GLN A 84 -12.73 -13.93 3.28
C GLN A 84 -12.10 -12.54 3.18
N ARG A 85 -12.87 -11.51 3.54
CA ARG A 85 -12.36 -10.14 3.69
C ARG A 85 -11.68 -10.00 5.05
N ASN A 86 -10.69 -9.10 5.13
CA ASN A 86 -10.18 -8.65 6.43
C ASN A 86 -11.04 -7.45 6.91
N PRO A 87 -11.82 -7.59 7.99
CA PRO A 87 -12.59 -6.48 8.54
C PRO A 87 -11.70 -5.34 9.07
N GLU A 88 -10.48 -5.64 9.52
CA GLU A 88 -9.54 -4.63 10.04
C GLU A 88 -8.81 -3.86 8.95
N ASN A 89 -8.68 -4.42 7.74
CA ASN A 89 -8.01 -3.76 6.62
C ASN A 89 -8.77 -4.01 5.31
N PRO A 90 -9.66 -3.07 4.91
CA PRO A 90 -10.43 -3.18 3.67
C PRO A 90 -9.58 -3.26 2.38
N LEU A 91 -8.29 -2.90 2.43
CA LEU A 91 -7.41 -2.92 1.26
C LEU A 91 -6.61 -4.22 1.11
N GLN A 92 -6.52 -5.06 2.15
CA GLN A 92 -5.59 -6.21 2.16
C GLN A 92 -5.79 -7.16 0.98
N PHE A 93 -7.06 -7.46 0.67
CA PHE A 93 -7.44 -8.39 -0.39
C PHE A 93 -8.28 -7.74 -1.49
N LEU A 94 -8.23 -6.42 -1.57
CA LEU A 94 -8.96 -5.67 -2.58
C LEU A 94 -8.51 -6.11 -3.98
N VAL A 95 -9.45 -6.49 -4.85
CA VAL A 95 -9.09 -6.84 -6.22
C VAL A 95 -8.61 -5.59 -6.96
N MET A 96 -7.38 -5.62 -7.49
CA MET A 96 -6.84 -4.56 -8.32
C MET A 96 -6.37 -5.15 -9.64
N THR A 97 -6.89 -4.60 -10.74
CA THR A 97 -6.54 -4.97 -12.11
C THR A 97 -5.77 -3.84 -12.76
N THR A 98 -4.60 -4.15 -13.30
CA THR A 98 -3.77 -3.23 -14.09
C THR A 98 -3.56 -3.84 -15.46
N ILE A 99 -3.90 -3.10 -16.52
CA ILE A 99 -3.72 -3.51 -17.90
C ILE A 99 -2.78 -2.51 -18.57
N VAL A 100 -1.77 -3.01 -19.26
CA VAL A 100 -0.84 -2.21 -20.06
C VAL A 100 -0.90 -2.73 -21.48
N ALA A 101 -1.19 -1.83 -22.42
CA ALA A 101 -1.17 -2.06 -23.86
C ALA A 101 -0.46 -0.87 -24.51
N LYS A 102 -0.18 -0.94 -25.81
CA LYS A 102 0.47 0.18 -26.54
C LYS A 102 -0.32 1.49 -26.46
N SER A 103 -1.64 1.41 -26.33
CA SER A 103 -2.58 2.53 -26.39
C SER A 103 -3.22 2.90 -25.05
N GLN A 104 -2.99 2.12 -23.99
CA GLN A 104 -3.58 2.37 -22.69
C GLN A 104 -2.78 1.81 -21.51
N ILE A 105 -2.85 2.53 -20.39
CA ILE A 105 -2.68 1.96 -19.05
C ILE A 105 -4.03 2.07 -18.35
N ALA A 106 -4.67 0.93 -18.09
CA ALA A 106 -5.98 0.89 -17.42
C ALA A 106 -5.83 0.34 -15.99
N LEU A 107 -6.50 1.00 -15.05
CA LEU A 107 -6.61 0.62 -13.66
C LEU A 107 -8.07 0.36 -13.35
N SER A 108 -8.35 -0.75 -12.69
CA SER A 108 -9.64 -1.03 -12.08
C SER A 108 -9.42 -1.61 -10.68
N TRP A 109 -10.29 -1.23 -9.75
CA TRP A 109 -10.20 -1.66 -8.36
C TRP A 109 -11.58 -2.11 -7.89
N GLU A 110 -11.64 -2.97 -6.89
CA GLU A 110 -12.88 -3.28 -6.20
C GLU A 110 -13.44 -2.02 -5.53
N GLU A 111 -14.77 -1.85 -5.56
CA GLU A 111 -15.40 -0.74 -4.86
C GLU A 111 -15.19 -0.84 -3.35
N ILE A 112 -14.77 0.28 -2.76
CA ILE A 112 -14.67 0.40 -1.31
C ILE A 112 -16.06 0.81 -0.80
N LYS A 113 -16.67 0.00 0.07
CA LYS A 113 -17.99 0.28 0.66
C LYS A 113 -18.03 1.70 1.23
N ASP A 114 -19.07 2.44 0.88
CA ASP A 114 -19.36 3.81 1.34
C ASP A 114 -18.36 4.90 0.89
N VAL A 115 -17.60 4.64 -0.18
CA VAL A 115 -16.75 5.62 -0.87
C VAL A 115 -17.42 6.08 -2.16
N ASP A 116 -17.62 7.39 -2.30
CA ASP A 116 -18.37 7.98 -3.42
C ASP A 116 -17.48 8.40 -4.61
N THR A 117 -16.21 8.71 -4.36
CA THR A 117 -15.28 9.28 -5.36
C THR A 117 -13.84 8.90 -5.10
N TYR A 118 -13.05 8.84 -6.17
CA TYR A 118 -11.63 8.51 -6.15
C TYR A 118 -10.82 9.58 -6.89
N GLU A 119 -9.85 10.18 -6.21
CA GLU A 119 -8.88 11.11 -6.80
C GLU A 119 -7.71 10.30 -7.37
N ILE A 120 -7.40 10.50 -8.65
CA ILE A 120 -6.36 9.76 -9.37
C ILE A 120 -5.15 10.67 -9.58
N TYR A 121 -3.98 10.18 -9.20
CA TYR A 121 -2.69 10.85 -9.40
C TYR A 121 -1.75 9.97 -10.21
N ARG A 122 -0.95 10.59 -11.07
CA ARG A 122 0.15 9.95 -11.82
C ARG A 122 1.45 10.67 -11.50
N ASN A 123 2.44 9.94 -10.99
CA ASN A 123 3.74 10.49 -10.59
C ASN A 123 3.62 11.69 -9.62
N GLY A 124 2.60 11.65 -8.75
CA GLY A 124 2.32 12.73 -7.79
C GLY A 124 1.50 13.89 -8.35
N ILE A 125 1.24 13.93 -9.66
CA ILE A 125 0.42 14.96 -10.31
C ILE A 125 -1.04 14.50 -10.33
N TYR A 126 -1.96 15.36 -9.91
CA TYR A 126 -3.40 15.11 -9.98
C TYR A 126 -3.86 15.01 -11.44
N MET A 127 -4.61 13.95 -11.76
CA MET A 127 -5.14 13.70 -13.10
C MET A 127 -6.63 14.04 -13.17
N GLN A 128 -7.45 13.36 -12.36
CA GLN A 128 -8.90 13.60 -12.30
C GLN A 128 -9.53 12.94 -11.06
N THR A 129 -10.78 13.28 -10.79
CA THR A 129 -11.63 12.60 -9.81
C THR A 129 -12.69 11.79 -10.56
N VAL A 130 -12.84 10.52 -10.22
CA VAL A 130 -13.81 9.60 -10.82
C VAL A 130 -14.83 9.13 -9.79
N LYS A 131 -16.07 8.85 -10.23
CA LYS A 131 -17.11 8.22 -9.40
C LYS A 131 -17.12 6.69 -9.51
N GLY A 132 -16.66 6.16 -10.64
CA GLY A 132 -16.52 4.72 -10.86
C GLY A 132 -15.19 4.18 -10.33
N ASN A 133 -15.04 2.87 -10.38
CA ASN A 133 -13.88 2.12 -9.90
C ASN A 133 -12.87 1.78 -11.02
N ARG A 134 -12.76 2.68 -12.01
CA ARG A 134 -11.92 2.50 -13.19
C ARG A 134 -11.33 3.81 -13.67
N TYR A 135 -10.10 3.75 -14.16
CA TYR A 135 -9.39 4.84 -14.81
C TYR A 135 -8.59 4.30 -16.01
N ILE A 136 -8.59 5.03 -17.13
CA ILE A 136 -7.75 4.71 -18.30
C ILE A 136 -6.89 5.92 -18.61
N ASP A 137 -5.59 5.70 -18.67
CA ASP A 137 -4.60 6.64 -19.17
C ASP A 137 -4.26 6.31 -20.63
N ARG A 138 -4.36 7.31 -21.51
CA ARG A 138 -4.05 7.20 -22.94
C ARG A 138 -2.93 8.15 -23.38
N ASP A 139 -2.41 8.96 -22.46
CA ASP A 139 -1.40 9.98 -22.75
C ASP A 139 -0.11 9.68 -21.98
N PHE A 140 0.58 8.61 -22.39
CA PHE A 140 1.78 8.11 -21.73
C PHE A 140 2.85 7.69 -22.74
N SER A 141 4.11 7.68 -22.28
CA SER A 141 5.26 7.17 -23.01
C SER A 141 5.50 5.71 -22.66
N LEU A 142 5.96 4.92 -23.62
CA LEU A 142 6.34 3.52 -23.38
C LEU A 142 7.69 3.37 -22.66
N ASP A 143 8.48 4.45 -22.60
CA ASP A 143 9.87 4.42 -22.12
C ASP A 143 10.05 4.96 -20.69
N GLU A 144 8.96 5.37 -20.03
CA GLU A 144 8.97 5.90 -18.67
C GLU A 144 8.19 4.98 -17.71
N PRO A 145 8.65 4.79 -16.47
CA PRO A 145 7.84 4.13 -15.44
C PRO A 145 6.78 5.09 -14.87
N TYR A 146 5.70 4.53 -14.33
CA TYR A 146 4.61 5.32 -13.75
C TYR A 146 4.24 4.84 -12.36
N THR A 147 3.97 5.77 -11.45
CA THR A 147 3.30 5.48 -10.18
C THR A 147 1.92 6.11 -10.19
N TYR A 148 0.89 5.28 -10.21
CA TYR A 148 -0.49 5.73 -10.04
C TYR A 148 -0.88 5.64 -8.57
N ARG A 149 -1.60 6.65 -8.08
CA ARG A 149 -2.21 6.64 -6.74
C ARG A 149 -3.69 6.94 -6.85
N ILE A 150 -4.49 6.14 -6.17
CA ILE A 150 -5.94 6.28 -6.06
C ILE A 150 -6.19 6.65 -4.60
N HIS A 151 -6.62 7.88 -4.37
CA HIS A 151 -6.98 8.38 -3.05
C HIS A 151 -8.50 8.41 -2.91
N SER A 152 -8.99 7.96 -1.76
CA SER A 152 -10.39 8.12 -1.40
C SER A 152 -10.56 8.24 0.10
N LYS A 153 -11.76 8.65 0.52
CA LYS A 153 -12.10 8.88 1.92
C LYS A 153 -13.55 8.53 2.18
N ARG A 154 -13.85 8.07 3.39
CA ARG A 154 -15.24 7.95 3.88
C ARG A 154 -15.35 8.45 5.32
N PRO A 155 -16.52 9.00 5.72
CA PRO A 155 -16.77 9.34 7.12
C PRO A 155 -16.76 8.09 7.99
N LEU A 156 -16.18 8.18 9.19
CA LEU A 156 -16.08 7.07 10.15
C LEU A 156 -17.46 6.55 10.54
N GLU A 157 -18.48 7.41 10.54
CA GLU A 157 -19.86 7.07 10.90
C GLU A 157 -20.46 6.00 9.98
N LYS A 158 -19.97 5.92 8.73
CA LYS A 158 -20.38 4.89 7.77
C LYS A 158 -19.65 3.55 7.98
N SER A 159 -18.65 3.50 8.85
CA SER A 159 -17.92 2.27 9.20
C SER A 159 -18.64 1.54 10.34
N GLU A 160 -19.67 0.74 10.01
CA GLU A 160 -20.55 0.06 10.98
C GLU A 160 -19.79 -0.74 12.07
N GLU A 161 -18.80 -1.53 11.68
CA GLU A 161 -18.00 -2.36 12.59
C GLU A 161 -17.17 -1.50 13.55
N ARG A 162 -16.51 -0.45 13.07
CA ARG A 162 -15.67 0.42 13.91
C ARG A 162 -16.48 1.38 14.75
N MET A 163 -17.63 1.84 14.27
CA MET A 163 -18.58 2.62 15.06
C MET A 163 -19.11 1.85 16.28
N SER A 164 -19.25 0.53 16.17
CA SER A 164 -19.67 -0.29 17.31
C SER A 164 -18.57 -0.39 18.39
N ARG A 165 -17.31 -0.62 17.98
CA ARG A 165 -16.16 -0.66 18.89
C ARG A 165 -15.89 0.71 19.50
N SER A 166 -15.98 1.78 18.72
CA SER A 166 -15.82 3.15 19.22
C SER A 166 -16.84 3.46 20.31
N LYS A 167 -18.13 3.16 20.12
CA LYS A 167 -19.18 3.34 21.15
C LYS A 167 -18.90 2.60 22.47
N SER A 168 -18.25 1.44 22.43
CA SER A 168 -17.87 0.70 23.64
C SER A 168 -16.70 1.34 24.41
N ILE A 169 -15.71 1.89 23.69
CA ILE A 169 -14.52 2.57 24.26
C ILE A 169 -14.87 4.01 24.73
N LEU A 170 -15.81 4.65 24.03
CA LEU A 170 -16.29 6.02 24.28
C LEU A 170 -16.84 6.23 25.71
N SER A 171 -17.28 5.19 26.40
CA SER A 171 -17.87 5.28 27.73
C SER A 171 -16.91 5.73 28.85
N ASN A 172 -15.59 5.61 28.67
CA ASN A 172 -14.63 5.85 29.77
C ASN A 172 -13.54 6.92 29.51
N VAL A 173 -13.21 7.24 28.25
CA VAL A 173 -12.03 8.07 27.92
C VAL A 173 -12.37 9.38 27.20
N PHE A 174 -13.40 9.38 26.36
CA PHE A 174 -13.69 10.48 25.44
C PHE A 174 -14.22 11.73 26.15
N GLU A 175 -14.97 11.57 27.24
CA GLU A 175 -15.49 12.70 28.05
C GLU A 175 -14.38 13.55 28.69
N ARG A 176 -13.19 12.98 28.94
CA ARG A 176 -12.09 13.70 29.61
C ARG A 176 -11.19 14.51 28.67
N PHE A 177 -11.11 14.16 27.39
CA PHE A 177 -10.19 14.81 26.44
C PHE A 177 -10.87 15.84 25.52
N ASN A 178 -12.19 15.77 25.33
CA ASN A 178 -12.89 16.60 24.35
C ASN A 178 -13.32 18.00 24.82
N GLN A 179 -12.95 18.45 26.01
CA GLN A 179 -13.17 19.86 26.37
C GLN A 179 -12.23 20.83 25.61
N ALA A 180 -11.22 20.34 24.86
CA ALA A 180 -10.21 21.20 24.23
C ALA A 180 -10.13 21.13 22.69
N SER A 181 -10.90 20.28 22.01
CA SER A 181 -10.81 20.14 20.53
C SER A 181 -12.18 20.03 19.88
N ALA A 182 -12.92 21.15 19.90
CA ALA A 182 -14.07 21.36 19.03
C ALA A 182 -13.60 21.64 17.59
N SER A 183 -13.07 20.64 16.88
CA SER A 183 -12.99 20.70 15.42
C SER A 183 -14.24 20.05 14.84
N SER A 184 -15.06 20.82 14.14
CA SER A 184 -16.32 20.43 13.52
C SER A 184 -16.18 19.49 12.30
N GLU A 185 -14.98 18.95 12.03
CA GLU A 185 -14.77 18.04 10.89
C GLU A 185 -15.00 16.59 11.31
N PRO A 186 -15.83 15.82 10.57
CA PRO A 186 -16.03 14.40 10.84
C PRO A 186 -14.70 13.64 10.69
N ALA A 187 -14.51 12.62 11.54
CA ALA A 187 -13.35 11.75 11.42
C ALA A 187 -13.44 10.98 10.08
N MET A 188 -12.44 11.15 9.21
CA MET A 188 -12.43 10.52 7.89
C MET A 188 -11.42 9.38 7.83
N GLU A 189 -11.89 8.19 7.45
CA GLU A 189 -11.02 7.10 7.02
C GLU A 189 -10.46 7.45 5.65
N ARG A 190 -9.18 7.15 5.43
CA ARG A 190 -8.51 7.41 4.15
C ARG A 190 -7.97 6.12 3.56
N TYR A 191 -8.08 6.00 2.25
CA TYR A 191 -7.59 4.86 1.49
C TYR A 191 -6.65 5.36 0.40
N THR A 192 -5.44 4.83 0.38
CA THR A 192 -4.46 5.08 -0.67
C THR A 192 -4.06 3.77 -1.32
N VAL A 193 -4.44 3.57 -2.59
CA VAL A 193 -3.97 2.43 -3.39
C VAL A 193 -2.94 2.94 -4.39
N SER A 194 -1.71 2.44 -4.28
CA SER A 194 -0.59 2.81 -5.13
C SER A 194 -0.16 1.65 -6.02
N LYS A 195 0.08 1.94 -7.31
CA LYS A 195 0.58 0.99 -8.28
C LYS A 195 1.79 1.55 -9.01
N LEU A 196 2.95 0.92 -8.82
CA LEU A 196 4.14 1.19 -9.62
C LEU A 196 4.12 0.29 -10.85
N ILE A 197 4.21 0.88 -12.03
CA ILE A 197 4.25 0.17 -13.31
C ILE A 197 5.62 0.46 -13.92
N ALA A 198 6.35 -0.59 -14.27
CA ALA A 198 7.60 -0.46 -15.02
C ALA A 198 7.36 0.24 -16.37
N LYS A 199 8.45 0.55 -17.08
CA LYS A 199 8.37 1.08 -18.44
C LYS A 199 7.45 0.18 -19.27
N PRO A 200 6.33 0.67 -19.84
CA PRO A 200 5.40 -0.17 -20.59
C PRO A 200 6.08 -1.01 -21.66
N ARG A 201 7.09 -0.47 -22.36
CA ARG A 201 7.87 -1.21 -23.36
C ARG A 201 8.48 -2.52 -22.83
N LEU A 202 8.84 -2.59 -21.55
CA LEU A 202 9.38 -3.81 -20.94
C LEU A 202 8.29 -4.85 -20.63
N LEU A 203 7.07 -4.41 -20.33
CA LEU A 203 5.92 -5.28 -20.08
C LEU A 203 5.34 -5.85 -21.38
N LEU A 204 5.47 -5.10 -22.48
CA LEU A 204 4.94 -5.44 -23.80
C LEU A 204 5.91 -6.26 -24.67
N VAL A 205 6.94 -6.86 -24.07
CA VAL A 205 7.84 -7.80 -24.77
C VAL A 205 7.15 -9.18 -24.83
N PRO A 206 7.16 -9.87 -25.99
CA PRO A 206 6.63 -11.23 -26.09
C PRO A 206 7.27 -12.17 -25.07
N VAL A 207 6.48 -13.02 -24.43
CA VAL A 207 6.87 -13.92 -23.33
C VAL A 207 8.10 -14.74 -23.70
N LEU A 208 8.12 -15.35 -24.88
CA LEU A 208 9.25 -16.17 -25.36
C LEU A 208 10.53 -15.35 -25.64
N LYS A 209 10.45 -14.02 -25.70
CA LYS A 209 11.57 -13.09 -25.89
C LYS A 209 11.94 -12.33 -24.61
N ARG A 210 11.23 -12.54 -23.49
CA ARG A 210 11.56 -11.89 -22.23
C ARG A 210 12.88 -12.44 -21.71
N ASN A 211 13.83 -11.54 -21.52
CA ASN A 211 15.03 -11.89 -20.76
C ASN A 211 14.64 -11.99 -19.29
N HIS A 212 14.99 -13.10 -18.65
CA HIS A 212 14.80 -13.24 -17.21
C HIS A 212 15.55 -12.10 -16.51
N ARG A 213 14.82 -11.26 -15.77
CA ARG A 213 15.46 -10.20 -14.97
C ARG A 213 16.37 -10.86 -13.95
N LYS A 214 17.46 -10.17 -13.60
CA LYS A 214 18.28 -10.62 -12.47
C LYS A 214 17.41 -10.63 -11.23
N ASN A 215 17.45 -11.74 -10.49
CA ASN A 215 16.74 -11.87 -9.23
C ASN A 215 17.14 -10.72 -8.28
N VAL A 216 16.16 -10.23 -7.54
CA VAL A 216 16.39 -9.33 -6.40
C VAL A 216 16.75 -10.20 -5.20
N ASP A 217 18.02 -10.15 -4.84
CA ASP A 217 18.57 -10.95 -3.75
C ASP A 217 18.42 -10.27 -2.38
N TYR A 218 18.32 -8.95 -2.36
CA TYR A 218 18.24 -8.16 -1.14
C TYR A 218 17.06 -7.21 -1.15
N TRP A 219 16.33 -7.16 -0.04
CA TRP A 219 15.31 -6.15 0.22
C TRP A 219 15.56 -5.49 1.57
N LYS A 220 15.39 -4.16 1.62
CA LYS A 220 15.34 -3.40 2.87
C LYS A 220 13.97 -2.76 2.97
N PHE A 221 13.41 -2.80 4.17
CA PHE A 221 12.17 -2.12 4.52
C PHE A 221 12.44 -1.29 5.77
N ARG A 222 11.93 -0.07 5.79
CA ARG A 222 12.03 0.84 6.94
C ARG A 222 10.70 1.51 7.19
N TYR A 223 10.24 1.45 8.43
CA TYR A 223 9.08 2.20 8.91
C TYR A 223 9.53 3.03 10.12
N ALA A 224 9.46 4.36 10.00
CA ALA A 224 9.63 5.26 11.13
C ALA A 224 8.38 6.09 11.42
N THR A 225 8.23 6.47 12.69
CA THR A 225 7.27 7.49 13.11
C THR A 225 8.01 8.66 13.74
N PHE A 226 7.51 9.89 13.58
CA PHE A 226 8.20 11.08 14.09
C PHE A 226 7.27 12.28 14.29
N LEU A 227 7.75 13.28 15.01
CA LEU A 227 7.10 14.58 15.20
C LEU A 227 7.89 15.67 14.47
N THR A 228 7.23 16.44 13.62
CA THR A 228 7.91 17.50 12.86
C THR A 228 8.45 18.62 13.74
N GLU A 229 7.77 18.89 14.85
CA GLU A 229 8.08 19.94 15.80
C GLU A 229 9.26 19.54 16.69
N GLU A 230 10.05 20.51 17.16
CA GLU A 230 11.06 20.28 18.19
C GLU A 230 10.44 20.11 19.58
N PHE A 231 9.29 20.72 19.81
CA PHE A 231 8.56 20.70 21.07
C PHE A 231 7.07 20.59 20.79
N VAL A 232 6.40 19.70 21.52
CA VAL A 232 4.95 19.48 21.41
C VAL A 232 4.29 19.72 22.75
N VAL A 233 3.26 20.56 22.77
CA VAL A 233 2.49 20.85 23.99
C VAL A 233 1.65 19.64 24.36
N ASN A 234 1.65 19.27 25.64
CA ASN A 234 0.80 18.20 26.14
C ASN A 234 -0.68 18.62 26.03
N PRO A 235 -1.53 17.85 25.32
CA PRO A 235 -2.97 18.14 25.25
C PRO A 235 -3.66 18.16 26.62
N ASN A 236 -3.14 17.40 27.60
CA ASN A 236 -3.61 17.44 28.97
C ASN A 236 -3.00 18.64 29.72
N LEU A 237 -3.72 19.77 29.71
CA LEU A 237 -3.31 21.04 30.34
C LEU A 237 -3.11 20.95 31.87
N LEU A 238 -3.71 19.94 32.52
CA LEU A 238 -3.58 19.70 33.96
C LEU A 238 -2.32 18.89 34.31
N SER A 239 -1.66 18.29 33.32
CA SER A 239 -0.41 17.57 33.53
C SER A 239 0.71 18.51 33.92
N LYS A 240 1.55 18.10 34.88
CA LYS A 240 2.81 18.79 35.20
C LYS A 240 3.88 18.61 34.11
N ASN A 241 3.71 17.64 33.20
CA ASN A 241 4.51 17.45 31.98
C ASN A 241 3.86 18.30 30.88
N HIS A 242 4.24 19.57 30.78
CA HIS A 242 3.56 20.55 29.92
C HIS A 242 4.00 20.47 28.45
N VAL A 243 5.26 20.15 28.21
CA VAL A 243 5.85 20.10 26.86
C VAL A 243 6.66 18.81 26.74
N PHE A 244 6.59 18.16 25.58
CA PHE A 244 7.42 17.03 25.21
C PHE A 244 8.40 17.40 24.10
N LYS A 245 9.59 16.82 24.13
CA LYS A 245 10.55 16.91 23.01
C LYS A 245 10.03 16.15 21.79
N GLY A 246 9.92 16.81 20.64
CA GLY A 246 9.68 16.18 19.34
C GLY A 246 10.97 15.82 18.61
N ASP A 247 10.91 15.61 17.29
CA ASP A 247 12.06 15.18 16.47
C ASP A 247 12.67 16.32 15.66
N GLY A 248 11.92 17.40 15.40
CA GLY A 248 12.44 18.59 14.71
C GLY A 248 12.94 18.31 13.30
N ARG A 249 12.17 17.56 12.50
CA ARG A 249 12.56 17.14 11.14
C ARG A 249 11.36 16.99 10.21
N ASP A 250 11.61 16.78 8.92
CA ASP A 250 10.58 16.31 7.96
C ASP A 250 10.91 14.88 7.50
N PHE A 251 10.14 14.39 6.52
CA PHE A 251 10.29 13.06 5.92
C PHE A 251 11.70 12.83 5.38
N GLN A 252 12.38 11.81 5.89
CA GLN A 252 13.73 11.48 5.48
C GLN A 252 14.06 10.02 5.84
N PRO A 253 14.31 9.13 4.86
CA PRO A 253 14.52 7.70 5.11
C PRO A 253 15.64 7.43 6.12
N GLU A 254 16.75 8.15 6.02
CA GLU A 254 17.96 7.88 6.80
C GLU A 254 18.03 8.67 8.12
N SER A 255 16.93 9.31 8.54
CA SER A 255 16.95 10.07 9.78
C SER A 255 17.14 9.16 11.00
N GLU A 256 18.03 9.57 11.89
CA GLU A 256 18.27 8.94 13.20
C GLU A 256 17.34 9.50 14.30
N LYS A 257 16.51 10.51 13.99
CA LYS A 257 15.54 11.09 14.93
C LYS A 257 14.16 10.52 14.67
N TYR A 258 13.55 9.85 15.62
CA TYR A 258 12.21 9.26 15.47
C TYR A 258 11.57 8.99 16.82
N ARG A 259 10.25 8.79 16.82
CA ARG A 259 9.51 8.21 17.94
C ARG A 259 9.70 6.70 17.97
N THR A 260 9.53 6.02 16.83
CA THR A 260 9.78 4.59 16.68
C THR A 260 10.39 4.31 15.31
N CYS A 261 11.24 3.30 15.21
CA CYS A 261 11.83 2.87 13.96
C CYS A 261 11.90 1.34 13.90
N VAL A 262 11.43 0.76 12.80
CA VAL A 262 11.55 -0.64 12.45
C VAL A 262 12.33 -0.77 11.15
N ASN A 263 13.28 -1.69 11.11
CA ASN A 263 13.94 -2.11 9.87
C ASN A 263 13.81 -3.61 9.68
N VAL A 264 13.57 -4.02 8.43
CA VAL A 264 13.60 -5.41 8.00
C VAL A 264 14.58 -5.50 6.84
N ASN A 265 15.58 -6.37 6.97
CA ASN A 265 16.46 -6.72 5.85
C ASN A 265 16.25 -8.19 5.50
N LEU A 266 16.02 -8.45 4.23
CA LEU A 266 15.85 -9.78 3.67
C LEU A 266 17.02 -10.09 2.75
N ASP A 267 17.64 -11.24 2.97
CA ASP A 267 18.76 -11.78 2.19
C ASP A 267 18.36 -13.17 1.68
N TYR A 268 18.04 -13.25 0.39
CA TYR A 268 17.65 -14.49 -0.28
C TYR A 268 18.80 -15.50 -0.39
N PRO A 269 20.02 -15.12 -0.84
CA PRO A 269 21.16 -16.02 -0.91
C PRO A 269 21.47 -16.73 0.41
N ASN A 270 21.37 -16.03 1.54
CA ASN A 270 21.63 -16.60 2.86
C ASN A 270 20.39 -17.25 3.47
N HIS A 271 19.93 -18.37 2.90
CA HIS A 271 18.79 -19.16 3.40
C HIS A 271 17.49 -18.36 3.62
N ARG A 272 17.27 -17.26 2.88
CA ARG A 272 16.14 -16.34 3.10
C ARG A 272 16.12 -15.78 4.53
N SER A 273 17.31 -15.47 5.05
CA SER A 273 17.46 -14.85 6.36
C SER A 273 16.77 -13.49 6.36
N MET A 274 16.05 -13.22 7.44
CA MET A 274 15.34 -11.97 7.63
C MET A 274 15.75 -11.41 8.98
N THR A 275 16.43 -10.26 8.97
CA THR A 275 16.78 -9.54 10.18
C THR A 275 15.71 -8.48 10.44
N PHE A 276 15.25 -8.40 11.68
CA PHE A 276 14.27 -7.42 12.15
C PHE A 276 14.88 -6.65 13.31
N THR A 277 14.94 -5.32 13.19
CA THR A 277 15.37 -4.43 14.28
C THR A 277 14.27 -3.44 14.59
N LYS A 278 14.16 -3.09 15.87
CA LYS A 278 13.21 -2.12 16.40
C LYS A 278 13.94 -1.20 17.37
N ASP A 279 13.67 0.09 17.28
CA ASP A 279 14.18 1.10 18.20
C ASP A 279 13.10 2.13 18.55
N ILE A 280 13.18 2.66 19.77
CA ILE A 280 12.21 3.60 20.33
C ILE A 280 12.95 4.83 20.84
N GLY A 281 12.56 5.99 20.32
CA GLY A 281 13.09 7.28 20.72
C GLY A 281 12.77 7.60 22.19
N ARG A 282 13.73 8.24 22.86
CA ARG A 282 13.55 8.71 24.24
C ARG A 282 12.49 9.81 24.31
N THR A 283 11.50 9.62 25.17
CA THR A 283 10.53 10.65 25.53
C THR A 283 11.13 11.54 26.61
N ILE A 284 11.10 12.85 26.42
CA ILE A 284 11.59 13.85 27.39
C ILE A 284 10.46 14.86 27.62
N ALA A 285 10.10 15.08 28.88
CA ALA A 285 9.10 16.04 29.31
C ALA A 285 9.72 17.24 30.03
N TYR A 286 9.15 18.42 29.79
CA TYR A 286 9.56 19.69 30.38
C TYR A 286 8.43 20.33 31.19
N ASP A 287 8.82 21.10 32.20
CA ASP A 287 7.91 21.98 32.93
C ASP A 287 7.65 23.30 32.18
N ARG A 288 6.84 24.21 32.76
CA ARG A 288 6.50 25.51 32.15
C ARG A 288 7.69 26.45 31.97
N SER A 289 8.78 26.23 32.72
CA SER A 289 10.01 27.02 32.64
C SER A 289 11.01 26.45 31.63
N GLY A 290 10.67 25.34 30.96
CA GLY A 290 11.54 24.67 30.00
C GLY A 290 12.59 23.76 30.64
N ARG A 291 12.48 23.43 31.94
CA ARG A 291 13.40 22.51 32.61
C ARG A 291 12.94 21.07 32.41
N VAL A 292 13.89 20.16 32.18
CA VAL A 292 13.61 18.72 32.10
C VAL A 292 13.01 18.26 33.43
N ARG A 293 11.84 17.66 33.36
CA ARG A 293 11.14 17.10 34.52
C ARG A 293 11.31 15.59 34.62
N GLU A 294 11.23 14.91 33.48
CA GLU A 294 11.18 13.46 33.41
C GLU A 294 11.58 12.98 32.01
N ASP A 295 12.20 11.81 31.92
CA ASP A 295 12.50 11.16 30.66
C ASP A 295 12.40 9.63 30.78
N GLY A 296 12.17 8.97 29.65
CA GLY A 296 12.00 7.52 29.59
C GLY A 296 11.94 6.99 28.17
N VAL A 297 12.11 5.68 28.04
CA VAL A 297 11.95 4.94 26.78
C VAL A 297 10.80 3.97 26.96
N ALA A 298 9.86 3.93 26.00
CA ALA A 298 8.73 3.01 26.07
C ALA A 298 9.19 1.56 25.87
N SER A 299 8.39 0.60 26.34
CA SER A 299 8.63 -0.80 26.01
C SER A 299 8.47 -1.04 24.50
N SER A 300 9.29 -1.93 23.96
CA SER A 300 9.21 -2.39 22.58
C SER A 300 8.38 -3.66 22.40
N ASP A 301 7.74 -4.16 23.46
CA ASP A 301 7.01 -5.43 23.45
C ASP A 301 5.82 -5.42 22.48
N GLY A 302 5.21 -4.24 22.27
CA GLY A 302 4.12 -4.07 21.31
C GLY A 302 4.58 -4.03 19.84
N ILE A 303 5.87 -4.15 19.55
CA ILE A 303 6.40 -4.23 18.18
C ILE A 303 6.78 -5.69 17.89
N VAL A 304 5.97 -6.35 17.08
CA VAL A 304 6.07 -7.77 16.77
C VAL A 304 6.10 -7.97 15.26
N LEU A 305 6.97 -8.89 14.81
CA LEU A 305 7.05 -9.30 13.42
C LEU A 305 6.87 -10.81 13.32
N GLU A 306 5.86 -11.23 12.57
CA GLU A 306 5.57 -12.63 12.26
C GLU A 306 5.91 -12.89 10.81
N LYS A 307 6.80 -13.86 10.55
CA LYS A 307 7.13 -14.29 9.19
C LYS A 307 6.00 -15.16 8.65
N SER A 308 5.56 -14.92 7.43
CA SER A 308 4.65 -15.83 6.71
C SER A 308 5.43 -16.74 5.76
N GLU A 309 5.04 -18.01 5.71
CA GLU A 309 5.59 -18.95 4.73
C GLU A 309 4.93 -18.73 3.36
N HIS A 310 5.77 -18.69 2.33
CA HIS A 310 5.37 -18.54 0.95
C HIS A 310 6.14 -19.52 0.06
N GLN A 311 5.80 -19.54 -1.24
CA GLN A 311 6.48 -20.39 -2.21
C GLN A 311 7.98 -20.02 -2.34
N PRO A 312 8.81 -20.92 -2.91
CA PRO A 312 10.20 -20.59 -3.18
C PRO A 312 10.38 -19.27 -3.95
N GLY A 313 11.19 -18.36 -3.40
CA GLY A 313 11.41 -17.05 -4.00
C GLY A 313 10.48 -15.94 -3.51
N GLU A 314 9.62 -16.23 -2.53
CA GLU A 314 8.78 -15.25 -1.84
C GLU A 314 9.05 -15.27 -0.33
N VAL A 315 9.03 -14.10 0.30
CA VAL A 315 9.03 -13.96 1.76
C VAL A 315 8.04 -12.88 2.12
N GLY A 316 7.17 -13.20 3.08
CA GLY A 316 6.25 -12.24 3.65
C GLY A 316 6.40 -12.09 5.15
N PHE A 317 5.84 -11.00 5.67
CA PHE A 317 5.72 -10.77 7.10
C PHE A 317 4.48 -9.94 7.44
N LEU A 318 4.01 -10.10 8.67
CA LEU A 318 3.09 -9.23 9.37
C LEU A 318 3.87 -8.49 10.46
N LEU A 319 3.89 -7.16 10.39
CA LEU A 319 4.43 -6.27 11.41
C LEU A 319 3.26 -5.59 12.12
N THR A 320 3.16 -5.79 13.43
CA THR A 320 2.20 -5.09 14.29
C THR A 320 2.96 -4.20 15.26
N HIS A 321 2.41 -3.01 15.54
CA HIS A 321 3.01 -2.03 16.42
C HIS A 321 1.95 -1.41 17.32
N ALA A 322 2.23 -1.37 18.62
CA ALA A 322 1.46 -0.66 19.63
C ALA A 322 2.42 -0.13 20.70
N VAL A 323 2.86 1.12 20.57
CA VAL A 323 3.84 1.73 21.51
C VAL A 323 3.25 2.98 22.16
N GLY A 324 3.17 2.94 23.49
CA GLY A 324 2.64 4.05 24.31
C GLY A 324 3.69 5.08 24.71
N ASN A 325 3.23 6.13 25.40
CA ASN A 325 4.09 7.11 26.04
C ASN A 325 4.53 6.59 27.44
N PRO A 326 5.84 6.54 27.76
CA PRO A 326 6.32 5.99 29.04
C PRO A 326 6.09 6.93 30.23
N LEU A 327 5.80 8.22 30.01
CA LEU A 327 5.72 9.25 31.05
C LEU A 327 4.28 9.65 31.39
N VAL A 328 3.33 9.35 30.52
CA VAL A 328 1.91 9.69 30.71
C VAL A 328 1.02 8.61 30.15
N THR A 329 -0.13 8.41 30.78
CA THR A 329 -1.20 7.59 30.20
C THR A 329 -1.78 8.31 28.98
N ALA A 330 -1.44 7.80 27.80
CA ALA A 330 -1.93 8.27 26.52
C ALA A 330 -2.19 7.06 25.61
N PRO A 331 -3.01 7.22 24.56
CA PRO A 331 -3.12 6.23 23.50
C PRO A 331 -1.75 5.85 22.92
N THR A 332 -1.66 4.61 22.45
CA THR A 332 -0.51 4.08 21.72
C THR A 332 -0.42 4.69 20.31
N VAL A 333 0.76 4.62 19.72
CA VAL A 333 0.92 4.72 18.26
C VAL A 333 0.72 3.31 17.72
N ASP A 334 -0.32 3.13 16.91
CA ASP A 334 -0.73 1.85 16.38
C ASP A 334 -0.58 1.79 14.86
N TYR A 335 -0.02 0.67 14.38
CA TYR A 335 0.00 0.35 12.95
C TYR A 335 0.14 -1.15 12.67
N GLU A 336 -0.35 -1.55 11.50
CA GLU A 336 -0.13 -2.87 10.92
C GLU A 336 0.47 -2.73 9.52
N VAL A 337 1.43 -3.59 9.19
CA VAL A 337 1.96 -3.76 7.83
C VAL A 337 2.02 -5.24 7.48
N ARG A 338 1.47 -5.59 6.32
CA ARG A 338 1.72 -6.87 5.66
C ARG A 338 2.50 -6.61 4.40
N ALA A 339 3.58 -7.35 4.21
CA ALA A 339 4.42 -7.25 3.02
C ALA A 339 4.72 -8.63 2.47
N VAL A 340 4.78 -8.74 1.15
CA VAL A 340 5.33 -9.88 0.43
C VAL A 340 6.35 -9.34 -0.56
N PHE A 341 7.60 -9.78 -0.44
CA PHE A 341 8.70 -9.45 -1.34
C PHE A 341 9.07 -10.67 -2.16
N ARG A 342 9.32 -10.51 -3.46
CA ARG A 342 9.62 -11.61 -4.37
C ARG A 342 10.97 -11.42 -5.06
N ARG A 343 11.61 -12.54 -5.44
CA ARG A 343 12.89 -12.52 -6.17
C ARG A 343 12.77 -12.00 -7.60
N ASP A 344 11.60 -12.06 -8.21
CA ASP A 344 11.37 -11.48 -9.54
C ASP A 344 11.37 -9.94 -9.55
N GLY A 345 11.47 -9.31 -8.37
CA GLY A 345 11.46 -7.86 -8.20
C GLY A 345 10.07 -7.29 -7.86
N THR A 346 9.05 -8.13 -7.78
CA THR A 346 7.71 -7.70 -7.39
C THR A 346 7.50 -7.67 -5.87
N PHE A 347 6.58 -6.83 -5.44
CA PHE A 347 6.13 -6.75 -4.05
C PHE A 347 4.64 -6.40 -3.98
N ASP A 348 4.01 -6.79 -2.88
CA ASP A 348 2.68 -6.33 -2.47
C ASP A 348 2.71 -6.01 -0.99
N MET A 349 2.29 -4.80 -0.64
CA MET A 349 2.31 -4.29 0.72
C MET A 349 0.98 -3.63 1.04
N THR A 350 0.44 -3.94 2.22
CA THR A 350 -0.80 -3.35 2.72
C THR A 350 -0.60 -2.97 4.17
N GLY A 351 -1.29 -1.94 4.62
CA GLY A 351 -1.19 -1.55 6.02
C GLY A 351 -2.20 -0.51 6.41
N PHE A 352 -2.22 -0.21 7.69
CA PHE A 352 -2.98 0.90 8.24
C PHE A 352 -2.28 1.46 9.47
N HIS A 353 -2.54 2.71 9.78
CA HIS A 353 -1.99 3.37 10.96
C HIS A 353 -2.86 4.54 11.45
N ASP A 354 -2.62 5.00 12.67
CA ASP A 354 -3.30 6.15 13.27
C ASP A 354 -3.12 7.45 12.49
N GLN A 355 -3.89 8.49 12.79
CA GLN A 355 -3.73 9.80 12.13
C GLN A 355 -2.60 10.65 12.73
N ALA A 356 -1.94 10.17 13.78
CA ALA A 356 -0.82 10.82 14.42
C ALA A 356 0.11 9.76 15.03
N PRO A 357 1.44 9.97 15.04
CA PRO A 357 2.15 11.17 14.57
C PRO A 357 2.41 11.10 13.05
N HIS A 358 3.57 11.56 12.56
CA HIS A 358 3.93 11.35 11.16
C HIS A 358 4.39 9.91 10.95
N HIS A 359 4.04 9.33 9.80
CA HIS A 359 4.42 7.96 9.42
C HIS A 359 5.16 7.99 8.08
N GLU A 360 6.29 7.31 8.00
CA GLU A 360 7.08 7.18 6.78
C GLU A 360 7.56 5.75 6.56
N ILE A 361 7.33 5.25 5.34
CA ILE A 361 7.61 3.87 4.95
C ILE A 361 8.41 3.88 3.66
N TYR A 362 9.54 3.18 3.67
CA TYR A 362 10.47 3.08 2.55
C TYR A 362 10.89 1.65 2.27
N ILE A 363 11.23 1.38 1.03
CA ILE A 363 11.91 0.15 0.61
C ILE A 363 13.17 0.46 -0.19
N ALA A 364 14.14 -0.44 -0.15
CA ALA A 364 15.26 -0.48 -1.10
C ALA A 364 15.43 -1.90 -1.62
N ARG A 365 15.95 -2.04 -2.85
CA ARG A 365 16.14 -3.33 -3.53
C ARG A 365 17.56 -3.50 -4.05
N GLY A 366 18.05 -4.74 -4.02
CA GLY A 366 19.40 -5.10 -4.46
C GLY A 366 20.49 -4.61 -3.50
N GLU A 367 21.74 -4.61 -3.97
CA GLU A 367 22.91 -4.16 -3.19
C GLU A 367 22.94 -2.62 -3.02
N GLY A 368 22.11 -1.88 -3.76
CA GLY A 368 22.00 -0.43 -3.67
C GLY A 368 21.31 0.07 -2.40
N SER A 369 21.45 1.36 -2.11
CA SER A 369 20.86 2.05 -0.96
C SER A 369 19.71 3.00 -1.31
N GLU A 370 19.30 3.09 -2.58
CA GLU A 370 18.27 4.04 -2.98
C GLU A 370 16.90 3.67 -2.40
N TRP A 371 16.47 4.47 -1.42
CA TRP A 371 15.17 4.37 -0.80
C TRP A 371 14.07 4.86 -1.74
N ARG A 372 13.06 4.01 -1.92
CA ARG A 372 11.79 4.34 -2.56
C ARG A 372 10.73 4.55 -1.49
N THR A 373 10.04 5.67 -1.59
CA THR A 373 8.85 5.95 -0.77
C THR A 373 7.72 4.98 -1.10
N ILE A 374 7.23 4.29 -0.07
CA ILE A 374 6.00 3.50 -0.11
C ILE A 374 4.82 4.35 0.35
N HIS A 375 4.90 4.89 1.55
CA HIS A 375 3.79 5.61 2.16
C HIS A 375 4.33 6.72 3.06
N LEU A 376 3.74 7.91 2.94
CA LEU A 376 4.01 9.06 3.82
C LEU A 376 2.67 9.59 4.32
N SER A 377 2.55 9.79 5.62
CA SER A 377 1.40 10.46 6.22
C SER A 377 1.85 11.55 7.16
N ARG A 378 1.28 12.75 6.99
CA ARG A 378 1.46 13.84 7.94
C ARG A 378 0.51 13.68 9.12
N SER A 379 1.00 14.00 10.32
CA SER A 379 0.21 14.02 11.54
C SER A 379 -0.94 15.01 11.44
N LYS A 380 -2.10 14.66 12.00
CA LYS A 380 -3.18 15.63 12.29
C LYS A 380 -3.05 16.31 13.66
N GLY A 381 -1.99 15.98 14.41
CA GLY A 381 -1.75 16.45 15.77
C GLY A 381 -2.11 15.39 16.82
N LEU A 382 -1.50 15.48 18.00
CA LEU A 382 -1.60 14.44 19.04
C LEU A 382 -3.00 14.20 19.59
N ALA A 383 -3.91 15.18 19.50
CA ALA A 383 -5.32 14.99 19.82
C ALA A 383 -5.96 13.88 18.95
N TRP A 384 -5.35 13.59 17.79
CA TRP A 384 -5.80 12.56 16.86
C TRP A 384 -5.22 11.16 17.09
N MET A 385 -4.55 10.92 18.23
CA MET A 385 -4.01 9.59 18.60
C MET A 385 -5.01 8.69 19.34
N SER A 386 -6.21 9.16 19.74
CA SER A 386 -7.15 8.29 20.47
C SER A 386 -7.66 7.14 19.59
N GLY A 387 -7.74 5.91 20.13
CA GLY A 387 -8.22 4.69 19.42
C GLY A 387 -9.69 4.71 18.95
N VAL A 388 -10.32 5.88 18.94
CA VAL A 388 -11.66 6.18 18.43
C VAL A 388 -11.60 6.86 17.05
N ILE A 389 -10.40 6.95 16.46
CA ILE A 389 -10.13 7.83 15.32
C ILE A 389 -9.97 7.03 14.04
N ALA A 390 -10.48 7.60 12.96
CA ALA A 390 -10.48 6.98 11.65
C ALA A 390 -9.07 6.65 11.17
N TRP A 391 -8.91 5.51 10.51
CA TRP A 391 -7.59 5.00 10.13
C TRP A 391 -7.15 5.50 8.76
N GLN A 392 -5.83 5.51 8.56
CA GLN A 392 -5.25 5.66 7.23
C GLN A 392 -4.85 4.27 6.71
N TYR A 393 -5.59 3.77 5.73
CA TYR A 393 -5.29 2.52 5.05
C TYR A 393 -4.49 2.80 3.78
N TRP A 394 -3.52 1.95 3.51
CA TRP A 394 -2.71 2.05 2.32
C TRP A 394 -2.39 0.67 1.73
N ARG A 395 -2.22 0.63 0.41
CA ARG A 395 -1.70 -0.51 -0.34
C ARG A 395 -0.72 -0.02 -1.39
N PHE A 396 0.36 -0.76 -1.58
CA PHE A 396 1.33 -0.53 -2.64
C PHE A 396 1.79 -1.86 -3.22
N SER A 397 1.56 -2.06 -4.52
CA SER A 397 2.18 -3.12 -5.30
C SER A 397 2.87 -2.57 -6.55
N ASN A 398 3.70 -3.38 -7.20
CA ASN A 398 4.28 -3.07 -8.51
C ASN A 398 3.85 -4.06 -9.60
N PHE A 399 4.04 -3.67 -10.86
CA PHE A 399 3.93 -4.50 -12.05
C PHE A 399 5.19 -4.29 -12.87
N GLU A 400 6.03 -5.32 -12.95
CA GLU A 400 7.40 -5.19 -13.40
C GLU A 400 7.77 -6.09 -14.57
#